data_AF-A0A075I291-F1
#
_entry.id   AF-A0A075I291-F1
#
_cell.length_a   1.000
_cell.length_b   1.000
_cell.length_c   1.000
_cell.angle_alpha   90.00
_cell.angle_beta   90.00
_cell.angle_gamma   90.00
#
_symmetry.space_group_name_H-M   'P 1'
#
loop_
_entity.id
_entity.type
_entity.pdbx_description
1 polymer ?
#
loop_
_entity_poly.entity_id
_entity_poly.type
_entity_poly.pdbx_seq_one_letter_code
_entity_poly.pdbx_strand_id
1 'polypeptide(L)'
;MCGICGITWNDENLIRIMGHACKHRGPEQEGFYVDDFVSLCCERLKIQDLSDSAKQPLHNEDETIWVILNGEIYNFKEIRKQLAKNTSFTPILIPR
;
A
#
# COMPACT_ATOMS: atom_id res chain seq x y z
N MET A 1 -8.20 2.44 -10.44
CA MET A 1 -8.33 2.43 -8.96
C MET A 1 -7.84 1.08 -8.50
N CYS A 2 -6.86 1.01 -7.60
CA CYS A 2 -6.22 -0.24 -7.12
C CYS A 2 -7.23 -1.31 -6.63
N GLY A 3 -6.83 -2.58 -6.69
CA GLY A 3 -7.50 -3.67 -5.98
C GLY A 3 -6.86 -3.88 -4.61
N ILE A 4 -7.66 -4.05 -3.55
CA ILE A 4 -7.14 -4.42 -2.22
C ILE A 4 -7.93 -5.62 -1.68
N CYS A 5 -7.25 -6.48 -0.94
CA CYS A 5 -7.85 -7.63 -0.27
C CYS A 5 -7.15 -7.88 1.06
N GLY A 6 -7.85 -8.50 2.02
CA GLY A 6 -7.26 -8.90 3.29
C GLY A 6 -8.08 -9.94 4.04
N ILE A 7 -7.40 -10.74 4.84
CA ILE A 7 -7.95 -11.79 5.72
C ILE A 7 -7.22 -11.75 7.06
N THR A 8 -7.89 -12.14 8.15
CA THR A 8 -7.38 -12.02 9.53
C THR A 8 -6.75 -13.33 10.04
N TRP A 9 -6.04 -14.04 9.17
CA TRP A 9 -5.22 -15.20 9.50
C TRP A 9 -4.11 -15.35 8.46
N ASN A 10 -3.09 -16.15 8.79
CA ASN A 10 -2.04 -16.52 7.85
C ASN A 10 -2.60 -17.44 6.75
N ASP A 11 -2.66 -16.93 5.53
CA ASP A 11 -2.90 -17.76 4.34
C ASP A 11 -2.33 -17.06 3.10
N GLU A 12 -1.10 -17.44 2.75
CA GLU A 12 -0.40 -16.88 1.58
C GLU A 12 -1.04 -17.32 0.26
N ASN A 13 -1.59 -18.53 0.18
CA ASN A 13 -2.16 -19.04 -1.06
C ASN A 13 -3.47 -18.34 -1.38
N LEU A 14 -4.37 -18.24 -0.40
CA LEU A 14 -5.67 -17.61 -0.57
C LEU A 14 -5.52 -16.12 -0.91
N ILE A 15 -4.63 -15.39 -0.22
CA ILE A 15 -4.47 -13.96 -0.47
C ILE A 15 -3.96 -13.68 -1.90
N ARG A 16 -3.11 -14.56 -2.46
CA ARG A 16 -2.65 -14.47 -3.86
C ARG A 16 -3.77 -14.74 -4.85
N ILE A 17 -4.64 -15.72 -4.58
CA ILE A 17 -5.82 -15.99 -5.40
C ILE A 17 -6.78 -14.79 -5.40
N MET A 18 -7.03 -14.21 -4.21
CA MET A 18 -7.87 -13.01 -4.06
C MET A 18 -7.27 -11.80 -4.80
N GLY A 19 -5.95 -11.60 -4.70
CA GLY A 19 -5.22 -10.57 -5.43
C GLY A 19 -5.40 -10.72 -6.94
N HIS A 20 -5.12 -11.91 -7.48
CA HIS A 20 -5.27 -12.19 -8.90
C HIS A 20 -6.69 -11.93 -9.43
N ALA A 21 -7.73 -12.27 -8.65
CA ALA A 21 -9.11 -11.96 -9.01
C ALA A 21 -9.37 -10.44 -9.14
N CYS A 22 -8.65 -9.61 -8.39
CA CYS A 22 -8.74 -8.15 -8.43
C CYS A 22 -7.71 -7.47 -9.36
N LYS A 23 -6.80 -8.22 -10.01
CA LYS A 23 -5.68 -7.69 -10.79
C LYS A 23 -6.06 -6.66 -11.86
N HIS A 24 -7.22 -6.83 -12.49
CA HIS A 24 -7.75 -5.92 -13.51
C HIS A 24 -7.91 -4.46 -13.01
N ARG A 25 -7.96 -4.24 -11.69
CA ARG A 25 -8.08 -2.92 -11.07
C ARG A 25 -6.76 -2.15 -10.97
N GLY A 26 -5.64 -2.86 -10.89
CA GLY A 26 -4.29 -2.29 -10.78
C GLY A 26 -3.24 -3.26 -11.31
N PRO A 27 -3.14 -3.39 -12.64
CA PRO A 27 -2.35 -4.43 -13.29
C PRO A 27 -0.83 -4.17 -13.27
N GLU A 28 -0.38 -3.06 -12.68
CA GLU A 28 0.98 -2.55 -12.86
C GLU A 28 1.94 -2.98 -11.76
N GLN A 29 1.47 -3.21 -10.54
CA GLN A 29 2.31 -3.64 -9.43
C GLN A 29 1.52 -4.40 -8.36
N GLU A 30 1.88 -5.65 -8.11
CA GLU A 30 1.33 -6.45 -7.02
C GLU A 30 2.18 -6.33 -5.74
N GLY A 31 1.53 -6.45 -4.59
CA GLY A 31 2.20 -6.61 -3.31
C GLY A 31 1.37 -7.36 -2.29
N PHE A 32 2.09 -8.02 -1.38
CA PHE A 32 1.55 -8.91 -0.37
C PHE A 32 2.28 -8.68 0.94
N TYR A 33 1.55 -8.80 2.05
CA TYR A 33 2.09 -8.91 3.39
C TYR A 33 1.37 -10.05 4.09
N VAL A 34 2.09 -10.95 4.75
CA VAL A 34 1.52 -12.10 5.45
C VAL A 34 2.30 -12.26 6.76
N ASP A 35 1.58 -12.29 7.88
CA ASP A 35 2.10 -12.66 9.19
C ASP A 35 1.18 -13.72 9.85
N ASP A 36 1.34 -13.96 11.15
CA ASP A 36 0.54 -14.95 11.89
C ASP A 36 -0.95 -14.56 12.02
N PHE A 37 -1.29 -13.27 11.88
CA PHE A 37 -2.60 -12.71 12.20
C PHE A 37 -3.33 -12.12 10.99
N VAL A 38 -2.64 -11.78 9.92
CA VAL A 38 -3.22 -11.13 8.75
C VAL A 38 -2.47 -11.47 7.47
N SER A 39 -3.23 -11.62 6.37
CA SER A 39 -2.70 -11.53 5.02
C SER A 39 -3.33 -10.34 4.30
N LEU A 40 -2.53 -9.50 3.66
CA LEU A 40 -2.94 -8.31 2.91
C LEU A 40 -2.42 -8.38 1.48
N CYS A 41 -3.19 -7.85 0.53
CA CYS A 41 -2.80 -7.70 -0.86
C CYS A 41 -3.20 -6.32 -1.42
N CYS A 42 -2.33 -5.78 -2.28
CA CYS A 42 -2.64 -4.64 -3.14
C CYS A 42 -2.22 -4.93 -4.59
N GLU A 43 -3.18 -4.82 -5.50
CA GLU A 43 -2.99 -4.75 -6.95
C GLU A 43 -3.05 -3.27 -7.35
N ARG A 44 -1.89 -2.67 -7.56
CA ARG A 44 -1.73 -1.22 -7.64
C ARG A 44 -1.81 -0.71 -9.07
N LEU A 45 -2.64 0.32 -9.27
CA LEU A 45 -2.58 1.22 -10.42
C LEU A 45 -1.71 2.41 -10.03
N LYS A 46 -0.59 2.64 -10.70
CA LYS A 46 0.35 3.72 -10.41
C LYS A 46 -0.18 5.02 -11.03
N ILE A 47 -0.86 5.82 -10.22
CA ILE A 47 -1.35 7.16 -10.60
C ILE A 47 -0.43 8.23 -10.03
N GLN A 48 -0.27 8.23 -8.70
CA GLN A 48 0.60 9.15 -7.97
C GLN A 48 1.82 8.39 -7.45
N ASP A 49 3.01 8.96 -7.67
CA ASP A 49 4.31 8.33 -7.46
C ASP A 49 4.46 6.99 -8.23
N LEU A 50 5.02 7.08 -9.43
CA LEU A 50 5.15 5.92 -10.33
C LEU A 50 6.32 4.99 -9.95
N SER A 51 7.09 5.33 -8.92
CA SER A 51 8.24 4.54 -8.48
C SER A 51 7.82 3.15 -7.96
N ASP A 52 8.74 2.20 -8.04
CA ASP A 52 8.55 0.89 -7.43
C ASP A 52 8.59 0.95 -5.91
N SER A 53 9.23 1.97 -5.32
CA SER A 53 9.25 2.22 -3.88
C SER A 53 7.87 2.57 -3.30
N ALA A 54 6.92 3.01 -4.13
CA ALA A 54 5.54 3.26 -3.71
C ALA A 54 4.66 1.99 -3.71
N LYS A 55 5.27 0.80 -3.71
CA LYS A 55 4.58 -0.49 -3.59
C LYS A 55 3.80 -0.56 -2.28
N GLN A 56 2.61 -1.13 -2.35
CA GLN A 56 1.78 -1.44 -1.18
C GLN A 56 1.64 -2.97 -1.04
N PRO A 57 1.44 -3.53 0.17
CA PRO A 57 1.30 -2.87 1.48
C PRO A 57 2.51 -2.02 1.90
N LEU A 58 2.24 -0.85 2.48
CA LEU A 58 3.27 0.04 3.04
C LEU A 58 3.35 -0.17 4.54
N HIS A 59 4.52 0.03 5.13
CA HIS A 59 4.73 -0.06 6.56
C HIS A 59 5.35 1.21 7.13
N ASN A 60 5.23 1.40 8.44
CA ASN A 60 5.98 2.42 9.17
C ASN A 60 7.45 2.01 9.39
N GLU A 61 8.25 2.89 9.99
CA GLU A 61 9.71 2.79 10.05
C GLU A 61 10.24 1.53 10.75
N ASP A 62 9.45 0.95 11.65
CA ASP A 62 9.80 -0.25 12.43
C ASP A 62 8.96 -1.49 12.06
N GLU A 63 8.22 -1.43 10.94
CA GLU A 63 7.44 -2.54 10.39
C GLU A 63 6.33 -3.09 11.32
N THR A 64 5.91 -2.31 12.32
CA THR A 64 4.85 -2.72 13.27
C THR A 64 3.44 -2.38 12.79
N ILE A 65 3.30 -1.47 11.83
CA ILE A 65 2.02 -1.03 11.28
C ILE A 65 2.08 -1.14 9.76
N TRP A 66 1.10 -1.85 9.18
CA TRP A 66 0.96 -2.06 7.74
C TRP A 66 -0.35 -1.46 7.23
N VAL A 67 -0.30 -0.81 6.06
CA VAL A 67 -1.44 -0.12 5.44
C VAL A 67 -1.54 -0.46 3.95
N ILE A 68 -2.77 -0.66 3.50
CA ILE A 68 -3.17 -0.69 2.09
C ILE A 68 -4.25 0.37 1.85
N LEU A 69 -4.22 0.99 0.68
CA LEU A 69 -5.12 2.07 0.29
C LEU A 69 -5.55 1.89 -1.17
N ASN A 70 -6.87 1.90 -1.40
CA ASN A 70 -7.47 2.11 -2.71
C ASN A 70 -8.23 3.44 -2.69
N GLY A 71 -7.57 4.51 -3.13
CA GLY A 71 -8.10 5.87 -3.12
C GLY A 71 -6.99 6.89 -3.24
N GLU A 72 -7.37 8.17 -3.28
CA GLU A 72 -6.45 9.30 -3.37
C GLU A 72 -6.69 10.25 -2.20
N ILE A 73 -5.62 10.65 -1.50
CA ILE A 73 -5.68 11.66 -0.44
C ILE A 73 -5.31 13.01 -1.06
N TYR A 74 -6.29 13.73 -1.58
CA TYR A 74 -6.03 14.95 -2.36
C TYR A 74 -5.26 16.05 -1.61
N ASN A 75 -5.45 16.15 -0.30
CA ASN A 75 -4.78 17.12 0.57
C ASN A 75 -3.52 16.54 1.28
N PHE A 76 -2.88 15.52 0.70
CA PHE A 76 -1.71 14.87 1.31
C PHE A 76 -0.54 15.82 1.56
N LYS A 77 -0.38 16.88 0.74
CA LYS A 77 0.70 17.87 0.89
C LYS A 77 0.50 18.70 2.16
N GLU A 78 -0.72 19.14 2.41
CA GLU A 78 -1.11 19.88 3.61
C GLU A 78 -0.98 19.02 4.86
N ILE A 79 -1.50 17.78 4.81
CA ILE A 79 -1.39 16.81 5.91
C ILE A 79 0.08 16.53 6.23
N ARG A 80 0.91 16.25 5.21
CA ARG A 80 2.35 16.01 5.40
C ARG A 80 3.04 17.21 6.05
N LYS A 81 2.72 18.43 5.63
CA LYS A 81 3.29 19.66 6.23
C LYS A 81 2.89 19.82 7.71
N GLN A 82 1.66 19.45 8.07
CA GLN A 82 1.20 19.51 9.47
C GLN A 82 1.91 18.46 10.33
N LEU A 83 2.00 17.22 9.84
CA LEU A 83 2.64 16.11 10.54
C LEU A 83 4.16 16.27 10.63
N ALA A 84 4.81 16.93 9.66
CA ALA A 84 6.26 17.14 9.63
C ALA A 84 6.77 17.97 10.81
N LYS A 85 5.87 18.60 11.59
CA LYS A 85 6.22 19.29 12.84
C LYS A 85 6.66 18.31 13.93
N ASN A 86 6.10 17.09 13.94
CA ASN A 86 6.30 16.10 15.01
C ASN A 86 6.73 14.72 14.48
N THR A 87 6.86 14.55 13.15
CA THR A 87 7.12 13.26 12.51
C THR A 87 8.14 13.45 11.39
N SER A 88 9.15 12.60 11.36
CA SER A 88 10.09 12.52 10.24
C SER A 88 9.51 11.66 9.13
N PHE A 89 9.59 12.11 7.88
CA PHE A 89 9.15 11.31 6.74
C PHE A 89 10.35 10.79 5.98
N THR A 90 10.35 9.50 5.68
CA THR A 90 11.28 8.93 4.70
C THR A 90 11.08 9.64 3.35
N PRO A 91 12.16 9.99 2.62
CA PRO A 91 12.04 10.63 1.31
C PRO A 91 11.40 9.67 0.30
N ILE A 92 10.09 9.81 0.10
CA ILE A 92 9.38 9.19 -1.01
C ILE A 92 9.53 10.13 -2.21
N LEU A 93 10.17 9.65 -3.28
CA LEU A 93 10.40 10.39 -4.53
C LEU A 93 9.06 10.56 -5.26
N ILE A 94 8.30 11.59 -4.93
CA ILE A 94 7.14 11.97 -5.74
C ILE A 94 7.68 12.77 -6.94
N PRO A 95 7.61 12.24 -8.19
CA PRO A 95 7.95 13.04 -9.36
C PRO A 95 6.99 14.24 -9.41
N ARG A 96 7.52 15.43 -9.72
CA ARG A 96 6.71 16.64 -9.89
C ARG A 96 5.71 16.49 -11.02
#